data_AF-A0A2A2Y7T3-F1
#
_entry.id   AF-A0A2A2Y7T3-F1
#
_cell.length_a   1.000
_cell.length_b   1.000
_cell.length_c   1.000
_cell.angle_alpha   90.00
_cell.angle_beta   90.00
_cell.angle_gamma   90.00
#
_symmetry.space_group_name_H-M   'P 1'
#
loop_
_entity.id
_entity.type
_entity.pdbx_description
1 polymer ?
#
loop_
_entity_poly.entity_id
_entity_poly.type
_entity_poly.pdbx_seq_one_letter_code
_entity_poly.pdbx_strand_id
1 'polypeptide(L)'
;RMNVGQVLETHLGVAAKALGFTVATPIFDGIKEERIWEFMSEAKRVDGVEYIAEKGKVRKRLPHEPESRGFTWIGDGKDGTMGGKSTLYDGRTGEAFHNPVVVGYIYMLKLGHLVADKIHARAVGPYSLVTQQPLGGKAQYGGQRFGEMEVWALEAYGAAYTLQELLTVKSDDVMGRTRIYEAIVKGDNNLEAGTPESFNVLIKEMQSLGLDVRPGKRGSNQGSGVTGGVDDFSLDDLTL
;
A
#
# COMPACT_ATOMS: atom_id res chain seq x y z
N ARG A 1 -18.70 6.20 -5.98
CA ARG A 1 -19.35 5.89 -4.66
C ARG A 1 -20.51 6.87 -4.48
N MET A 2 -21.59 6.48 -3.80
CA MET A 2 -22.77 7.33 -3.62
C MET A 2 -22.73 8.07 -2.28
N ASN A 3 -21.79 9.01 -2.13
CA ASN A 3 -21.54 9.75 -0.89
C ASN A 3 -21.61 11.27 -1.11
N VAL A 4 -22.78 11.75 -1.57
CA VAL A 4 -23.05 13.15 -1.93
C VAL A 4 -22.85 14.12 -0.75
N GLY A 5 -23.00 13.64 0.49
CA GLY A 5 -22.79 14.46 1.70
C GLY A 5 -21.42 15.15 1.76
N GLN A 6 -20.37 14.57 1.15
CA GLN A 6 -19.05 15.21 1.06
C GLN A 6 -19.06 16.49 0.24
N VAL A 7 -19.90 16.54 -0.81
CA VAL A 7 -20.07 17.73 -1.64
C VAL A 7 -20.84 18.80 -0.88
N LEU A 8 -21.90 18.40 -0.17
CA LEU A 8 -22.68 19.32 0.68
C LEU A 8 -21.84 19.90 1.81
N GLU A 9 -20.99 19.10 2.44
CA GLU A 9 -20.01 19.54 3.45
C GLU A 9 -19.06 20.58 2.87
N THR A 10 -18.55 20.36 1.65
CA THR A 10 -17.63 21.28 0.98
C THR A 10 -18.28 22.65 0.72
N HIS A 11 -19.53 22.67 0.22
CA HIS A 11 -20.30 23.90 -0.02
C HIS A 11 -20.64 24.64 1.28
N LEU A 12 -21.10 23.92 2.30
CA LEU A 12 -21.43 24.51 3.58
C LEU A 12 -20.19 25.02 4.32
N GLY A 13 -19.08 24.28 4.25
CA GLY A 13 -17.82 24.62 4.89
C GLY A 13 -17.22 25.90 4.35
N VAL A 14 -17.32 26.15 3.04
CA VAL A 14 -16.88 27.43 2.46
C VAL A 14 -17.76 28.60 2.87
N ALA A 15 -19.08 28.41 2.90
CA ALA A 15 -19.99 29.45 3.38
C ALA A 15 -19.77 29.79 4.86
N ALA A 16 -19.62 28.76 5.69
CA ALA A 16 -19.34 28.89 7.12
C ALA A 16 -18.02 29.62 7.39
N LYS A 17 -16.96 29.30 6.63
CA LYS A 17 -15.67 29.99 6.74
C LYS A 17 -15.74 31.45 6.34
N ALA A 18 -16.49 31.78 5.28
CA ALA A 18 -16.65 33.14 4.78
C ALA A 18 -17.44 34.04 5.74
N LEU A 19 -18.51 33.49 6.33
CA LEU A 19 -19.39 34.21 7.25
C LEU A 19 -18.92 34.16 8.71
N GLY A 20 -17.88 33.37 9.00
CA GLY A 20 -17.23 33.33 10.32
C GLY A 20 -17.99 32.53 11.38
N PHE A 21 -18.79 31.53 10.98
CA PHE A 21 -19.49 30.64 11.91
C PHE A 21 -19.06 29.19 11.76
N THR A 22 -19.36 28.38 12.77
CA THR A 22 -19.25 26.92 12.74
C THR A 22 -20.64 26.30 12.68
N VAL A 23 -20.77 25.15 12.01
CA VAL A 23 -22.05 24.47 11.84
C VAL A 23 -22.01 23.11 12.48
N ALA A 24 -23.05 22.78 13.22
CA ALA A 24 -23.36 21.43 13.63
C ALA A 24 -24.69 21.03 12.96
N THR A 25 -24.64 20.06 12.04
CA THR A 25 -25.83 19.50 11.40
C THR A 25 -26.17 18.17 12.07
N PRO A 26 -27.33 18.04 12.74
CA PRO A 26 -27.80 16.77 13.27
C PRO A 26 -27.95 15.73 12.16
N ILE A 27 -27.86 14.46 12.56
CA ILE A 27 -28.07 13.33 11.65
C ILE A 27 -29.58 13.28 11.34
N PHE A 28 -29.94 13.21 10.05
CA PHE A 28 -31.33 13.17 9.53
C PHE A 28 -32.21 14.41 9.72
N ASP A 29 -31.84 15.37 10.57
CA ASP A 29 -32.47 16.69 10.70
C ASP A 29 -31.44 17.80 10.41
N GLY A 30 -30.79 17.67 9.26
CA GLY A 30 -29.71 18.55 8.82
C GLY A 30 -30.21 19.81 8.13
N ILE A 31 -29.26 20.67 7.74
CA ILE A 31 -29.54 21.85 6.93
C ILE A 31 -30.10 21.46 5.55
N LYS A 32 -31.18 22.13 5.12
CA LYS A 32 -31.73 21.97 3.77
C LYS A 32 -30.80 22.57 2.72
N GLU A 33 -30.79 21.99 1.53
CA GLU A 33 -29.93 22.43 0.43
C GLU A 33 -30.14 23.91 0.07
N GLU A 34 -31.41 24.34 0.01
CA GLU A 34 -31.81 25.74 -0.23
C GLU A 34 -31.08 26.72 0.69
N ARG A 35 -30.96 26.38 1.98
CA ARG A 35 -30.29 27.21 2.98
C ARG A 35 -28.78 27.24 2.78
N ILE A 36 -28.18 26.16 2.28
CA ILE A 36 -26.75 26.14 1.90
C ILE A 36 -26.51 27.12 0.73
N TRP A 37 -27.40 27.13 -0.27
CA TRP A 37 -27.33 28.06 -1.40
C TRP A 37 -27.51 29.53 -0.97
N GLU A 38 -28.40 29.79 -0.02
CA GLU A 38 -28.56 31.12 0.61
C GLU A 38 -27.26 31.57 1.28
N PHE A 39 -26.66 30.72 2.12
CA PHE A 39 -25.40 31.04 2.80
C PHE A 39 -24.23 31.24 1.83
N MET A 40 -24.15 30.45 0.75
CA MET A 40 -23.14 30.68 -0.29
C MET A 40 -23.35 32.01 -1.02
N SER A 41 -24.60 32.40 -1.25
CA SER A 41 -24.94 33.70 -1.87
C SER A 41 -24.58 34.88 -0.97
N GLU A 42 -24.74 34.73 0.35
CA GLU A 42 -24.30 35.72 1.34
C GLU A 42 -22.78 35.77 1.46
N ALA A 43 -22.12 34.61 1.49
CA ALA A 43 -20.68 34.48 1.53
C ALA A 43 -19.98 35.18 0.36
N LYS A 44 -20.56 35.10 -0.85
CA LYS A 44 -20.06 35.80 -2.04
C LYS A 44 -19.97 37.33 -1.86
N ARG A 45 -20.81 37.93 -1.02
CA ARG A 45 -20.84 39.38 -0.76
C ARG A 45 -19.80 39.86 0.25
N VAL A 46 -19.08 38.92 0.88
CA VAL A 46 -18.02 39.21 1.84
C VAL A 46 -16.70 39.38 1.10
N ASP A 47 -16.11 40.58 1.17
CA ASP A 47 -14.78 40.86 0.64
C ASP A 47 -13.80 41.08 1.78
N GLY A 48 -12.69 40.35 1.75
CA GLY A 48 -11.52 40.53 2.60
C GLY A 48 -11.74 40.37 4.12
N VAL A 49 -11.13 39.35 4.71
CA VAL A 49 -10.85 39.32 6.14
C VAL A 49 -9.70 40.32 6.40
N GLU A 50 -9.96 41.43 7.09
CA GLU A 50 -8.88 42.19 7.70
C GLU A 50 -8.25 41.33 8.80
N TYR A 51 -7.02 40.84 8.58
CA TYR A 51 -6.18 40.31 9.66
C TYR A 51 -5.67 41.48 10.50
N ILE A 52 -6.55 42.10 11.27
CA ILE A 52 -6.12 42.90 12.42
C ILE A 52 -5.98 41.92 13.58
N ALA A 53 -4.81 41.96 14.21
CA ALA A 53 -4.46 41.14 15.35
C ALA A 53 -5.65 40.92 16.31
N GLU A 54 -5.86 39.64 16.63
CA GLU A 54 -6.66 39.11 17.74
C GLU A 54 -8.19 39.05 17.69
N LYS A 55 -8.96 39.73 16.82
CA LYS A 55 -10.42 39.47 16.68
C LYS A 55 -10.96 40.01 15.35
N GLY A 56 -10.85 39.24 14.27
CA GLY A 56 -11.27 39.66 12.93
C GLY A 56 -12.78 39.91 12.83
N LYS A 57 -13.18 41.13 12.44
CA LYS A 57 -14.56 41.47 12.10
C LYS A 57 -14.73 41.42 10.58
N VAL A 58 -15.76 40.73 10.11
CA VAL A 58 -16.13 40.61 8.69
C VAL A 58 -16.76 41.93 8.21
N ARG A 59 -16.22 42.54 7.14
CA ARG A 59 -16.76 43.78 6.53
C ARG A 59 -17.46 43.46 5.21
N LYS A 60 -18.56 44.18 4.91
CA LYS A 60 -19.23 44.15 3.60
C LYS A 60 -18.53 45.11 2.63
N ARG A 61 -18.32 44.66 1.39
CA ARG A 61 -17.68 45.41 0.31
C ARG A 61 -18.59 46.50 -0.26
N LEU A 62 -17.99 47.61 -0.68
CA LEU A 62 -18.65 48.60 -1.55
C LEU A 62 -18.45 48.22 -3.03
N PRO A 63 -19.38 48.54 -3.95
CA PRO A 63 -19.32 48.11 -5.36
C PRO A 63 -18.03 48.45 -6.14
N HIS A 64 -17.23 49.41 -5.67
CA HIS A 64 -16.17 50.10 -6.43
C HIS A 64 -14.73 49.68 -6.05
N GLU A 65 -14.54 48.83 -5.05
CA GLU A 65 -13.21 48.37 -4.61
C GLU A 65 -12.65 47.31 -5.59
N PRO A 66 -11.33 47.07 -5.67
CA PRO A 66 -10.74 45.93 -6.42
C PRO A 66 -10.98 44.58 -5.71
N GLU A 67 -10.98 43.46 -6.42
CA GLU A 67 -11.14 42.11 -5.82
C GLU A 67 -9.97 41.84 -4.86
N SER A 68 -10.25 41.63 -3.57
CA SER A 68 -9.23 41.28 -2.56
C SER A 68 -9.12 39.75 -2.36
N ARG A 69 -8.36 39.31 -1.34
CA ARG A 69 -8.35 37.91 -0.82
C ARG A 69 -9.68 37.53 -0.11
N GLY A 70 -10.82 37.95 -0.65
CA GLY A 70 -12.16 37.68 -0.13
C GLY A 70 -12.74 36.35 -0.61
N PHE A 71 -14.05 36.20 -0.48
CA PHE A 71 -14.80 35.01 -0.91
C PHE A 71 -15.64 35.26 -2.18
N THR A 72 -15.30 36.30 -2.94
CA THR A 72 -15.97 36.70 -4.19
C THR A 72 -15.84 35.68 -5.32
N TRP A 73 -14.86 34.77 -5.21
CA TRP A 73 -14.65 33.65 -6.12
C TRP A 73 -15.71 32.55 -5.96
N ILE A 74 -16.44 32.48 -4.82
CA ILE A 74 -17.49 31.47 -4.62
C ILE A 74 -18.60 31.71 -5.65
N GLY A 75 -18.78 30.74 -6.55
CA GLY A 75 -19.79 30.86 -7.60
C GLY A 75 -19.59 32.13 -8.42
N ASP A 76 -18.32 32.44 -8.74
CA ASP A 76 -17.84 33.60 -9.51
C ASP A 76 -18.77 34.01 -10.65
N GLY A 77 -19.46 33.06 -11.29
CA GLY A 77 -20.60 33.35 -12.16
C GLY A 77 -20.19 34.09 -13.44
N LYS A 78 -18.87 34.21 -13.67
CA LYS A 78 -18.28 34.67 -14.93
C LYS A 78 -18.70 33.76 -16.09
N ASP A 79 -19.12 32.52 -15.78
CA ASP A 79 -19.63 31.51 -16.73
C ASP A 79 -21.16 31.23 -16.61
N GLY A 80 -21.92 31.99 -15.81
CA GLY A 80 -23.37 31.79 -15.66
C GLY A 80 -23.82 30.61 -14.77
N THR A 81 -22.91 29.91 -14.08
CA THR A 81 -23.25 28.80 -13.18
C THR A 81 -23.50 29.23 -11.73
N MET A 82 -24.72 29.00 -11.23
CA MET A 82 -25.14 29.26 -9.83
C MET A 82 -24.67 28.20 -8.81
N GLY A 83 -23.78 27.28 -9.19
CA GLY A 83 -23.68 25.94 -8.59
C GLY A 83 -22.52 25.66 -7.62
N GLY A 84 -21.95 26.66 -6.93
CA GLY A 84 -20.90 26.42 -5.92
C GLY A 84 -19.55 25.98 -6.50
N LYS A 85 -19.39 26.14 -7.82
CA LYS A 85 -18.15 25.91 -8.57
C LYS A 85 -17.49 27.25 -8.88
N SER A 86 -16.17 27.23 -9.02
CA SER A 86 -15.37 28.43 -9.28
C SER A 86 -14.31 28.14 -10.34
N THR A 87 -13.90 29.16 -11.07
CA THR A 87 -12.81 29.08 -12.04
C THR A 87 -11.48 28.96 -11.29
N LEU A 88 -10.75 27.87 -11.54
CA LEU A 88 -9.40 27.69 -11.03
C LEU A 88 -8.39 27.95 -12.15
N TYR A 89 -7.17 28.31 -11.75
CA TYR A 89 -6.04 28.51 -12.65
C TYR A 89 -4.96 27.49 -12.33
N ASP A 90 -4.32 26.94 -13.35
CA ASP A 90 -3.20 26.03 -13.17
C ASP A 90 -2.00 26.79 -12.59
N GLY A 91 -1.52 26.35 -11.43
CA GLY A 91 -0.40 26.98 -10.72
C GLY A 91 0.95 26.84 -11.43
N ARG A 92 1.06 26.01 -12.48
CA ARG A 92 2.30 25.88 -13.28
C ARG A 92 2.32 26.79 -14.50
N THR A 93 1.19 26.95 -15.18
CA THR A 93 1.09 27.67 -16.46
C THR A 93 0.42 29.05 -16.32
N GLY A 94 -0.47 29.21 -15.35
CA GLY A 94 -1.28 30.42 -15.16
C GLY A 94 -2.55 30.47 -16.00
N GLU A 95 -2.81 29.45 -16.83
CA GLU A 95 -4.03 29.38 -17.64
C GLU A 95 -5.24 28.91 -16.81
N ALA A 96 -6.44 29.35 -17.18
CA ALA A 96 -7.68 28.90 -16.54
C ALA A 96 -8.01 27.46 -16.94
N PHE A 97 -8.55 26.67 -16.00
CA PHE A 97 -9.11 25.36 -16.35
C PHE A 97 -10.34 25.52 -17.25
N HIS A 98 -10.50 24.63 -18.23
CA HIS A 98 -11.64 24.63 -19.15
C HIS A 98 -13.00 24.51 -18.45
N ASN A 99 -13.06 23.76 -17.34
CA ASN A 99 -14.30 23.52 -16.61
C ASN A 99 -14.19 24.07 -15.17
N PRO A 100 -15.28 24.64 -14.62
CA PRO A 100 -15.30 25.14 -13.26
C PRO A 100 -15.25 23.99 -12.25
N VAL A 101 -14.56 24.21 -11.12
CA VAL A 101 -14.26 23.19 -10.11
C VAL A 101 -14.94 23.52 -8.79
N VAL A 102 -15.45 22.51 -8.08
CA VAL A 102 -15.97 22.70 -6.71
C VAL A 102 -14.79 22.88 -5.77
N VAL A 103 -14.79 24.01 -5.04
CA VAL A 103 -13.76 24.35 -4.07
C VAL A 103 -14.44 24.72 -2.78
N GLY A 104 -13.94 24.20 -1.66
CA GLY A 104 -14.44 24.58 -0.36
C GLY A 104 -13.64 23.98 0.78
N TYR A 105 -14.23 24.01 1.97
CA TYR A 105 -13.59 23.51 3.18
C TYR A 105 -14.27 22.21 3.58
N ILE A 106 -13.48 21.15 3.64
CA ILE A 106 -13.91 19.81 4.05
C ILE A 106 -13.08 19.37 5.25
N TYR A 107 -13.69 18.64 6.18
CA TYR A 107 -12.99 18.11 7.32
C TYR A 107 -12.30 16.79 6.96
N MET A 108 -10.97 16.79 6.93
CA MET A 108 -10.17 15.60 6.65
C MET A 108 -9.44 15.12 7.90
N LEU A 109 -9.58 13.82 8.19
CA LEU A 109 -8.87 13.15 9.27
C LEU A 109 -7.61 12.46 8.75
N LYS A 110 -6.53 12.60 9.52
CA LYS A 110 -5.32 11.78 9.35
C LYS A 110 -5.53 10.44 10.06
N LEU A 111 -5.55 9.35 9.31
CA LEU A 111 -5.63 8.01 9.88
C LEU A 111 -4.30 7.58 10.50
N GLY A 112 -4.36 6.71 11.52
CA GLY A 112 -3.18 6.16 12.20
C GLY A 112 -2.34 5.18 11.36
N HIS A 113 -2.72 4.92 10.10
CA HIS A 113 -2.00 4.02 9.21
C HIS A 113 -0.85 4.72 8.50
N LEU A 114 0.21 5.05 9.25
CA LEU A 114 1.38 5.74 8.69
C LEU A 114 2.25 4.77 7.90
N VAL A 115 2.79 5.26 6.78
CA VAL A 115 3.71 4.49 5.92
C VAL A 115 4.99 4.14 6.68
N ALA A 116 5.47 5.03 7.54
CA ALA A 116 6.64 4.80 8.39
C ALA A 116 6.51 3.50 9.22
N ASP A 117 5.30 3.20 9.70
CA ASP A 117 5.04 2.00 10.50
C ASP A 117 4.92 0.74 9.63
N LYS A 118 4.74 0.88 8.31
CA LYS A 118 4.51 -0.22 7.37
C LYS A 118 5.74 -0.61 6.56
N ILE A 119 6.70 0.30 6.35
CA ILE A 119 7.93 -0.04 5.63
C ILE A 119 8.69 -1.10 6.43
N HIS A 120 9.06 -2.17 5.74
CA HIS A 120 9.84 -3.28 6.27
C HIS A 120 10.69 -3.86 5.13
N ALA A 121 11.96 -4.10 5.43
CA ALA A 121 12.90 -4.73 4.50
C ALA A 121 13.78 -5.69 5.29
N ARG A 122 14.16 -6.79 4.64
CA ARG A 122 14.98 -7.85 5.23
C ARG A 122 16.03 -8.28 4.22
N ALA A 123 17.29 -8.31 4.67
CA ALA A 123 18.37 -8.97 3.94
C ALA A 123 18.58 -10.39 4.50
N VAL A 124 19.07 -10.49 5.74
CA VAL A 124 19.22 -11.73 6.52
C VAL A 124 18.54 -11.54 7.87
N GLY A 125 18.06 -12.62 8.49
CA GLY A 125 17.39 -12.54 9.78
C GLY A 125 17.21 -13.92 10.43
N PRO A 126 16.41 -14.03 11.49
CA PRO A 126 16.17 -15.31 12.17
C PRO A 126 15.35 -16.27 11.29
N TYR A 127 15.50 -17.56 11.59
CA TYR A 127 14.86 -18.67 10.90
C TYR A 127 14.13 -19.57 11.90
N SER A 128 13.12 -20.29 11.41
CA SER A 128 12.40 -21.31 12.17
C SER A 128 13.32 -22.47 12.55
N LEU A 129 13.14 -23.02 13.75
CA LEU A 129 13.92 -24.16 14.23
C LEU A 129 13.64 -25.44 13.43
N VAL A 130 12.39 -25.63 12.99
CA VAL A 130 11.95 -26.87 12.34
C VAL A 130 12.12 -26.78 10.83
N THR A 131 11.46 -25.81 10.20
CA THR A 131 11.42 -25.70 8.73
C THR A 131 12.60 -24.96 8.13
N GLN A 132 13.46 -24.36 8.94
CA GLN A 132 14.59 -23.52 8.50
C GLN A 132 14.20 -22.32 7.62
N GLN A 133 12.91 -22.02 7.47
CA GLN A 133 12.39 -20.89 6.72
C GLN A 133 12.50 -19.57 7.52
N PRO A 134 12.61 -18.42 6.84
CA PRO A 134 12.51 -17.11 7.46
C PRO A 134 11.29 -16.97 8.37
N LEU A 135 11.46 -16.40 9.57
CA LEU A 135 10.33 -16.08 10.43
C LEU A 135 9.41 -15.03 9.78
N GLY A 136 8.15 -14.97 10.23
CA GLY A 136 7.18 -13.99 9.75
C GLY A 136 7.10 -12.74 10.62
N GLY A 137 6.64 -11.63 10.03
CA GLY A 137 6.26 -10.43 10.77
C GLY A 137 7.39 -9.41 10.97
N LYS A 138 7.02 -8.13 10.93
CA LYS A 138 7.96 -7.00 11.02
C LYS A 138 8.77 -7.00 12.32
N ALA A 139 8.15 -7.34 13.45
CA ALA A 139 8.79 -7.32 14.77
C ALA A 139 9.95 -8.32 14.89
N GLN A 140 9.94 -9.39 14.10
CA GLN A 140 10.95 -10.45 14.14
C GLN A 140 11.96 -10.34 12.99
N TYR A 141 12.02 -9.19 12.30
CA TYR A 141 12.75 -9.04 11.04
C TYR A 141 12.39 -10.15 10.04
N GLY A 142 11.09 -10.43 9.95
CA GLY A 142 10.57 -11.56 9.19
C GLY A 142 10.62 -11.38 7.68
N GLY A 143 10.66 -12.49 6.95
CA GLY A 143 10.58 -12.53 5.50
C GLY A 143 9.17 -12.27 4.99
N GLN A 144 9.07 -11.89 3.72
CA GLN A 144 7.79 -11.82 3.04
C GLN A 144 7.36 -13.23 2.63
N ARG A 145 6.07 -13.56 2.84
CA ARG A 145 5.53 -14.82 2.36
C ARG A 145 5.45 -14.78 0.83
N PHE A 146 6.11 -15.74 0.20
CA PHE A 146 5.93 -16.06 -1.21
C PHE A 146 4.96 -17.23 -1.28
N GLY A 147 3.72 -16.96 -1.67
CA GLY A 147 2.64 -17.95 -1.67
C GLY A 147 2.52 -18.68 -3.00
N GLU A 148 1.60 -19.64 -3.03
CA GLU A 148 1.30 -20.45 -4.22
C GLU A 148 0.86 -19.59 -5.41
N MET A 149 0.09 -18.53 -5.18
CA MET A 149 -0.33 -17.61 -6.25
C MET A 149 0.85 -16.86 -6.87
N GLU A 150 1.84 -16.47 -6.05
CA GLU A 150 3.05 -15.84 -6.56
C GLU A 150 3.99 -16.83 -7.28
N VAL A 151 4.02 -18.10 -6.83
CA VAL A 151 4.72 -19.19 -7.54
C VAL A 151 4.13 -19.35 -8.94
N TRP A 152 2.80 -19.47 -9.07
CA TRP A 152 2.15 -19.58 -10.37
C TRP A 152 2.44 -18.39 -11.30
N ALA A 153 2.55 -17.18 -10.72
CA ALA A 153 2.92 -16.02 -11.50
C ALA A 153 4.32 -16.19 -12.13
N LEU A 154 5.33 -16.64 -11.37
CA LEU A 154 6.68 -16.87 -11.91
C LEU A 154 6.75 -18.06 -12.88
N GLU A 155 5.99 -19.11 -12.62
CA GLU A 155 5.86 -20.26 -13.54
C GLU A 155 5.29 -19.81 -14.88
N ALA A 156 4.26 -18.95 -14.89
CA ALA A 156 3.68 -18.41 -16.11
C ALA A 156 4.66 -17.55 -16.91
N TYR A 157 5.58 -16.85 -16.24
CA TYR A 157 6.67 -16.12 -16.91
C TYR A 157 7.80 -17.03 -17.41
N GLY A 158 7.84 -18.31 -17.01
CA GLY A 158 8.97 -19.21 -17.32
C GLY A 158 10.25 -18.86 -16.56
N ALA A 159 10.14 -18.15 -15.42
CA ALA A 159 11.28 -17.67 -14.64
C ALA A 159 11.87 -18.76 -13.73
N ALA A 160 12.36 -19.86 -14.32
CA ALA A 160 12.79 -21.05 -13.60
C ALA A 160 13.91 -20.79 -12.57
N TYR A 161 14.96 -20.05 -12.94
CA TYR A 161 16.07 -19.74 -12.03
C TYR A 161 15.65 -18.83 -10.86
N THR A 162 14.80 -17.84 -11.13
CA THR A 162 14.27 -16.94 -10.09
C THR A 162 13.38 -17.70 -9.11
N LEU A 163 12.53 -18.59 -9.63
CA LEU A 163 11.69 -19.44 -8.79
C LEU A 163 12.54 -20.40 -7.95
N GLN A 164 13.54 -21.04 -8.56
CA GLN A 164 14.49 -21.91 -7.84
C GLN A 164 15.20 -21.14 -6.73
N GLU A 165 15.70 -19.93 -7.00
CA GLU A 165 16.37 -19.08 -6.01
C GLU A 165 15.45 -18.74 -4.82
N LEU A 166 14.18 -18.42 -5.08
CA LEU A 166 13.19 -18.12 -4.04
C LEU A 166 12.82 -19.33 -3.19
N LEU A 167 12.71 -20.51 -3.80
CA LEU A 167 12.33 -21.75 -3.12
C LEU A 167 13.50 -22.41 -2.37
N THR A 168 14.75 -22.05 -2.66
CA THR A 168 15.95 -22.69 -2.08
C THR A 168 16.76 -21.67 -1.27
N VAL A 169 17.75 -21.03 -1.89
CA VAL A 169 18.79 -20.22 -1.25
C VAL A 169 18.27 -18.98 -0.52
N LYS A 170 17.10 -18.44 -0.91
CA LYS A 170 16.44 -17.32 -0.20
C LYS A 170 15.53 -17.77 0.96
N SER A 171 15.25 -19.07 1.06
CA SER A 171 14.33 -19.64 2.04
C SER A 171 15.06 -20.57 3.01
N ASP A 172 15.11 -21.87 2.71
CA ASP A 172 15.39 -22.97 3.63
C ASP A 172 16.53 -23.88 3.19
N ASP A 173 17.23 -23.60 2.09
CA ASP A 173 18.52 -24.23 1.79
C ASP A 173 19.61 -23.63 2.70
N VAL A 174 19.92 -24.31 3.80
CA VAL A 174 20.84 -23.85 4.84
C VAL A 174 22.28 -23.70 4.34
N MET A 175 22.72 -24.63 3.48
CA MET A 175 24.06 -24.59 2.90
C MET A 175 24.12 -23.57 1.77
N GLY A 176 23.13 -23.58 0.88
CA GLY A 176 23.04 -22.64 -0.25
C GLY A 176 22.93 -21.18 0.18
N ARG A 177 22.16 -20.86 1.23
CA ARG A 177 22.05 -19.48 1.73
C ARG A 177 23.36 -18.93 2.31
N THR A 178 24.19 -19.80 2.89
CA THR A 178 25.50 -19.40 3.45
C THR A 178 26.49 -19.17 2.32
N ARG A 179 26.54 -20.10 1.35
CA ARG A 179 27.40 -19.99 0.17
C ARG A 179 27.06 -18.77 -0.69
N ILE A 180 25.78 -18.51 -0.95
CA ILE A 180 25.37 -17.36 -1.76
C ILE A 180 25.69 -16.04 -1.06
N TYR A 181 25.57 -15.97 0.27
CA TYR A 181 25.95 -14.77 1.02
C TYR A 181 27.46 -14.50 0.89
N GLU A 182 28.29 -15.53 1.03
CA GLU A 182 29.73 -15.41 0.83
C GLU A 182 30.10 -15.04 -0.62
N ALA A 183 29.43 -15.63 -1.60
CA ALA A 183 29.64 -15.36 -3.02
C ALA A 183 29.32 -13.89 -3.34
N ILE A 184 28.18 -13.38 -2.86
CA ILE A 184 27.79 -11.97 -3.02
C ILE A 184 28.83 -11.03 -2.41
N VAL A 185 29.36 -11.35 -1.22
CA VAL A 185 30.42 -10.55 -0.58
C VAL A 185 31.73 -10.58 -1.38
N LYS A 186 32.05 -11.72 -2.00
CA LYS A 186 33.24 -11.91 -2.86
C LYS A 186 33.05 -11.35 -4.27
N GLY A 187 31.83 -10.96 -4.65
CA GLY A 187 31.48 -10.48 -6.00
C GLY A 187 31.35 -11.59 -7.04
N ASP A 188 31.23 -12.86 -6.61
CA ASP A 188 30.93 -14.00 -7.48
C ASP A 188 29.43 -14.29 -7.46
N ASN A 189 28.86 -14.64 -8.61
CA ASN A 189 27.41 -14.81 -8.81
C ASN A 189 27.03 -16.26 -9.12
N ASN A 190 27.84 -17.23 -8.73
CA ASN A 190 27.51 -18.64 -8.88
C ASN A 190 26.37 -19.05 -7.94
N LEU A 191 25.30 -19.62 -8.52
CA LEU A 191 24.14 -20.13 -7.80
C LEU A 191 24.13 -21.66 -7.88
N GLU A 192 24.46 -22.30 -6.77
CA GLU A 192 24.33 -23.74 -6.58
C GLU A 192 23.25 -24.01 -5.53
N ALA A 193 22.05 -24.34 -6.01
CA ALA A 193 20.91 -24.66 -5.15
C ALA A 193 20.95 -26.14 -4.75
N GLY A 194 20.93 -26.40 -3.44
CA GLY A 194 20.78 -27.74 -2.88
C GLY A 194 19.31 -28.14 -2.69
N THR A 195 19.08 -29.20 -1.93
CA THR A 195 17.72 -29.61 -1.56
C THR A 195 17.17 -28.76 -0.42
N PRO A 196 15.94 -28.21 -0.54
CA PRO A 196 15.27 -27.50 0.55
C PRO A 196 15.13 -28.35 1.81
N GLU A 197 15.34 -27.75 2.99
CA GLU A 197 15.12 -28.46 4.25
C GLU A 197 13.65 -28.84 4.47
N SER A 198 12.70 -28.07 3.93
CA SER A 198 11.28 -28.46 3.96
C SER A 198 11.01 -29.81 3.29
N PHE A 199 11.78 -30.18 2.27
CA PHE A 199 11.67 -31.49 1.61
C PHE A 199 12.21 -32.61 2.50
N ASN A 200 13.33 -32.38 3.21
CA ASN A 200 13.86 -33.34 4.18
C ASN A 200 12.88 -33.57 5.34
N VAL A 201 12.31 -32.48 5.87
CA VAL A 201 11.27 -32.54 6.91
C VAL A 201 10.07 -33.36 6.42
N LEU A 202 9.60 -33.12 5.19
CA LEU A 202 8.50 -33.90 4.60
C LEU A 202 8.81 -35.40 4.53
N ILE A 203 10.01 -35.78 4.07
CA ILE A 203 10.40 -37.20 3.99
C ILE A 203 10.39 -37.83 5.38
N LYS A 204 10.94 -37.14 6.40
CA LYS A 204 10.98 -37.64 7.77
C LYS A 204 9.58 -37.78 8.38
N GLU A 205 8.69 -36.83 8.09
CA GLU A 205 7.29 -36.92 8.50
C GLU A 205 6.57 -38.11 7.84
N MET A 206 6.80 -38.38 6.56
CA MET A 206 6.24 -39.56 5.89
C MET A 206 6.80 -40.87 6.45
N GLN A 207 8.11 -40.93 6.71
CA GLN A 207 8.76 -42.08 7.34
C GLN A 207 8.22 -42.35 8.75
N SER A 208 7.86 -41.31 9.50
CA SER A 208 7.25 -41.45 10.82
C SER A 208 5.87 -42.14 10.80
N LEU A 209 5.19 -42.11 9.64
CA LEU A 209 3.92 -42.81 9.40
C LEU A 209 4.11 -44.25 8.91
N GLY A 210 5.35 -44.72 8.80
CA GLY A 210 5.70 -46.05 8.26
C GLY A 210 5.75 -46.11 6.73
N LEU A 211 5.83 -44.97 6.03
CA LEU A 211 5.99 -44.91 4.59
C LEU A 211 7.49 -44.79 4.23
N ASP A 212 8.05 -45.78 3.54
CA ASP A 212 9.43 -45.70 3.03
C ASP A 212 9.47 -44.95 1.69
N VAL A 213 9.85 -43.67 1.74
CA VAL A 213 10.03 -42.80 0.56
C VAL A 213 11.51 -42.57 0.34
N ARG A 214 12.02 -42.94 -0.84
CA ARG A 214 13.41 -42.73 -1.25
C ARG A 214 13.47 -42.07 -2.63
N PRO A 215 14.31 -41.03 -2.82
CA PRO A 215 14.58 -40.50 -4.15
C PRO A 215 15.21 -41.58 -5.04
N GLY A 216 14.59 -41.88 -6.18
CA GLY A 216 15.13 -42.84 -7.15
C GLY A 216 15.92 -42.14 -8.26
N LYS A 217 17.05 -42.73 -8.69
CA LYS A 217 17.72 -42.31 -9.93
C LYS A 217 17.06 -42.98 -11.13
N ARG A 218 16.79 -42.20 -12.18
CA ARG A 218 16.24 -42.73 -13.44
C ARG A 218 17.32 -43.59 -14.12
N GLY A 219 17.14 -44.91 -14.12
CA GLY A 219 18.05 -45.88 -14.76
C GLY A 219 18.55 -47.01 -13.86
N SER A 220 18.30 -46.98 -12.55
CA SER A 220 18.53 -48.14 -11.67
C SER A 220 17.33 -49.09 -11.78
N ASN A 221 17.48 -50.18 -12.51
CA ASN A 221 16.53 -51.30 -12.47
C ASN A 221 16.33 -51.73 -11.01
N GLN A 222 15.11 -51.67 -10.50
CA GLN A 222 14.72 -52.43 -9.31
C GLN A 222 14.72 -53.91 -9.70
N GLY A 223 15.88 -54.55 -9.53
CA GLY A 223 15.96 -56.00 -9.46
C GLY A 223 15.31 -56.45 -8.16
N SER A 224 14.16 -57.11 -8.28
CA SER A 224 13.59 -57.95 -7.23
C SER A 224 14.65 -58.95 -6.73
N GLY A 225 15.18 -58.74 -5.53
CA GLY A 225 16.15 -59.64 -4.93
C GLY A 225 16.63 -59.15 -3.57
N VAL A 226 16.23 -59.85 -2.52
CA VAL A 226 16.83 -59.76 -1.20
C VAL A 226 18.29 -60.21 -1.30
N THR A 227 19.23 -59.28 -1.43
CA THR A 227 20.66 -59.50 -1.14
C THR A 227 21.28 -58.19 -0.68
N GLY A 228 21.77 -58.17 0.56
CA GLY A 228 22.54 -57.05 1.10
C GLY A 228 23.81 -56.80 0.28
N GLY A 229 24.09 -55.54 0.01
CA GLY A 229 25.29 -55.11 -0.71
C GLY A 229 25.16 -53.70 -1.27
N VAL A 230 25.39 -52.71 -0.40
CA VAL A 230 26.00 -51.39 -0.66
C VAL A 230 25.55 -50.66 -1.93
N ASP A 231 24.50 -49.86 -1.79
CA ASP A 231 24.35 -48.50 -2.35
C ASP A 231 23.13 -47.89 -1.65
N ASP A 232 23.20 -47.82 -0.32
CA ASP A 232 22.19 -47.17 0.49
C ASP A 232 22.38 -45.67 0.30
N PHE A 233 21.48 -45.04 -0.45
CA PHE A 233 21.43 -43.59 -0.59
C PHE A 233 21.21 -43.00 0.80
N SER A 234 22.28 -42.57 1.46
CA SER A 234 22.18 -41.94 2.77
C SER A 234 21.57 -40.56 2.59
N LEU A 235 20.71 -40.13 3.51
CA LEU A 235 20.32 -38.72 3.56
C LEU A 235 21.53 -37.79 3.73
N ASP A 236 22.66 -38.31 4.20
CA ASP A 236 23.91 -37.57 4.32
C ASP A 236 24.51 -37.23 2.94
N ASP A 237 24.24 -38.02 1.89
CA ASP A 237 24.71 -37.76 0.52
C ASP A 237 23.99 -36.58 -0.17
N LEU A 238 22.93 -36.05 0.45
CA LEU A 238 22.25 -34.80 0.04
C LEU A 238 22.89 -33.54 0.62
N THR A 239 23.83 -33.70 1.57
CA THR A 239 24.50 -32.59 2.28
C THR A 239 25.98 -32.41 1.90
N LEU A 240 26.37 -32.87 0.70
CA LEU A 240 27.68 -32.58 0.10
C LEU A 240 27.54 -31.66 -1.12
#